data_AF-A0AAE3PKU2-F1
#
_entry.id   AF-A0AAE3PKU2-F1
#
_cell.length_a   1.000
_cell.length_b   1.000
_cell.length_c   1.000
_cell.angle_alpha   90.00
_cell.angle_beta   90.00
_cell.angle_gamma   90.00
#
_symmetry.space_group_name_H-M   'P 1'
#
loop_
_entity.id
_entity.type
_entity.pdbx_description
1 polymer ?
#
loop_
_entity_poly.entity_id
_entity_poly.type
_entity_poly.pdbx_seq_one_letter_code
_entity_poly.pdbx_strand_id
1 'polypeptide(L)'
;MTQVEPATHELDAWLYYGPVDGGQSQATDYDGIDFYYASADLCINECDGFHEIEGVDVDGESADLRLNYSGSGIAPRASDPIDADTLYEFDFHFDGEGERKANFNVSPRFEMMHTPSGESLSFPFHHTPADSGVTVHVESSNIAVDRLPELACITAISTVHSTAG
;
A
#
# COMPACT_ATOMS: atom_id res chain seq x y z
N MET A 1 -1.69 42.21 2.50
CA MET A 1 -1.88 40.85 1.97
C MET A 1 -0.91 39.96 2.73
N THR A 2 -1.39 39.24 3.74
CA THR A 2 -0.62 38.17 4.37
C THR A 2 -0.58 37.03 3.37
N GLN A 3 0.62 36.65 2.94
CA GLN A 3 0.82 35.49 2.10
C GLN A 3 0.31 34.27 2.89
N VAL A 4 -0.69 33.56 2.34
CA VAL A 4 -1.14 32.28 2.86
C VAL A 4 0.06 31.33 2.78
N GLU A 5 0.40 30.66 3.89
CA GLU A 5 1.47 29.66 3.85
C GLU A 5 1.12 28.58 2.81
N PRO A 6 2.10 28.12 2.01
CA PRO A 6 1.85 27.02 1.09
C PRO A 6 1.44 25.78 1.90
N ALA A 7 0.21 25.31 1.69
CA ALA A 7 -0.25 24.02 2.19
C ALA A 7 -0.25 23.04 1.02
N THR A 8 0.24 21.81 1.24
CA THR A 8 0.05 20.71 0.30
C THR A 8 -1.45 20.41 0.24
N HIS A 9 -2.09 20.87 -0.82
CA HIS A 9 -3.53 20.68 -1.00
C HIS A 9 -3.84 19.30 -1.57
N GLU A 10 -3.02 18.86 -2.53
CA GLU A 10 -3.10 17.54 -3.17
C GLU A 10 -1.69 17.06 -3.50
N LEU A 11 -1.50 15.74 -3.44
CA LEU A 11 -0.25 15.08 -3.82
C LEU A 11 -0.55 13.74 -4.49
N ASP A 12 0.21 13.45 -5.53
CA ASP A 12 0.30 12.16 -6.22
C ASP A 12 1.76 11.72 -6.19
N ALA A 13 2.04 10.57 -5.57
CA ALA A 13 3.39 10.07 -5.37
C ALA A 13 3.48 8.55 -5.45
N TRP A 14 4.69 8.06 -5.72
CA TRP A 14 5.01 6.64 -5.77
C TRP A 14 6.11 6.33 -4.75
N LEU A 15 5.80 5.45 -3.80
CA LEU A 15 6.75 4.96 -2.80
C LEU A 15 7.19 3.54 -3.17
N TYR A 16 8.49 3.29 -3.14
CA TYR A 16 9.07 2.00 -3.52
C TYR A 16 9.70 1.35 -2.27
N TYR A 17 9.22 0.17 -1.92
CA TYR A 17 9.67 -0.57 -0.75
C TYR A 17 10.22 -1.93 -1.16
N GLY A 18 11.44 -2.22 -0.74
CA GLY A 18 12.09 -3.51 -0.95
C GLY A 18 13.23 -3.71 0.05
N PRO A 19 13.67 -4.95 0.28
CA PRO A 19 14.80 -5.25 1.14
C PRO A 19 16.07 -4.66 0.54
N VAL A 20 16.87 -4.01 1.37
CA VAL A 20 18.15 -3.43 0.96
C VAL A 20 19.22 -3.77 2.01
N ASP A 21 20.39 -4.22 1.55
CA ASP A 21 21.52 -4.62 2.41
C ASP A 21 22.03 -3.48 3.33
N GLY A 22 21.69 -2.23 3.01
CA GLY A 22 22.11 -1.03 3.74
C GLY A 22 20.99 -0.29 4.49
N GLY A 23 19.80 -0.88 4.63
CA GLY A 23 18.68 -0.26 5.32
C GLY A 23 18.89 -0.17 6.83
N GLN A 24 18.26 0.83 7.48
CA GLN A 24 18.14 0.89 8.94
C GLN A 24 17.11 -0.14 9.48
N SER A 25 16.54 -0.97 8.62
CA SER A 25 15.59 -2.01 9.02
C SER A 25 16.31 -3.09 9.82
N GLN A 26 15.88 -3.30 11.05
CA GLN A 26 16.36 -4.40 11.89
C GLN A 26 15.70 -5.74 11.53
N ALA A 27 14.72 -5.74 10.61
CA ALA A 27 14.06 -6.95 10.13
C ALA A 27 14.97 -7.66 9.12
N THR A 28 15.48 -8.84 9.50
CA THR A 28 16.40 -9.66 8.70
C THR A 28 15.72 -10.86 8.04
N ASP A 29 14.41 -11.04 8.24
CA ASP A 29 13.61 -12.19 7.79
C ASP A 29 12.33 -11.70 7.08
N TYR A 30 12.52 -10.82 6.10
CA TYR A 30 11.44 -10.20 5.34
C TYR A 30 11.78 -10.33 3.85
N ASP A 31 10.95 -11.03 3.08
CA ASP A 31 10.93 -10.92 1.62
C ASP A 31 10.21 -9.62 1.27
N GLY A 32 10.71 -8.89 0.27
CA GLY A 32 10.18 -7.58 -0.13
C GLY A 32 8.68 -7.57 -0.38
N ILE A 33 8.13 -8.70 -0.81
CA ILE A 33 6.73 -8.88 -1.15
C ILE A 33 5.85 -9.31 0.04
N ASP A 34 6.40 -9.57 1.23
CA ASP A 34 5.62 -10.08 2.37
C ASP A 34 4.48 -9.13 2.76
N PHE A 35 4.69 -7.81 2.70
CA PHE A 35 3.62 -6.84 2.95
C PHE A 35 2.44 -6.97 1.97
N TYR A 36 2.72 -7.32 0.71
CA TYR A 36 1.68 -7.59 -0.27
C TYR A 36 0.86 -8.84 0.11
N TYR A 37 1.52 -9.93 0.50
CA TYR A 37 0.83 -11.14 0.92
C TYR A 37 0.06 -10.96 2.22
N ALA A 38 0.59 -10.18 3.18
CA ALA A 38 -0.12 -9.81 4.39
C ALA A 38 -1.38 -8.98 4.09
N SER A 39 -1.28 -8.04 3.13
CA SER A 39 -2.44 -7.26 2.67
C SER A 39 -3.48 -8.14 1.99
N ALA A 40 -3.05 -9.14 1.20
CA ALA A 40 -3.93 -10.11 0.57
C ALA A 40 -4.68 -10.97 1.59
N ASP A 41 -3.96 -11.49 2.58
CA ASP A 41 -4.55 -12.31 3.64
C ASP A 41 -5.57 -11.51 4.46
N LEU A 42 -5.19 -10.31 4.91
CA LEU A 42 -6.08 -9.41 5.62
C LEU A 42 -7.32 -9.06 4.79
N CYS A 43 -7.14 -8.62 3.54
CA CYS A 43 -8.26 -8.15 2.74
C CYS A 43 -9.19 -9.30 2.32
N ILE A 44 -8.65 -10.41 1.82
CA ILE A 44 -9.43 -11.48 1.22
C ILE A 44 -9.91 -12.49 2.26
N ASN A 45 -9.03 -12.94 3.15
CA ASN A 45 -9.34 -14.04 4.06
C ASN A 45 -9.98 -13.54 5.36
N GLU A 46 -9.51 -12.42 5.92
CA GLU A 46 -10.04 -11.88 7.17
C GLU A 46 -11.24 -10.93 6.95
N CYS A 47 -11.22 -10.17 5.84
CA CYS A 47 -12.21 -9.12 5.55
C CYS A 47 -13.20 -9.45 4.41
N ASP A 48 -13.18 -10.66 3.86
CA ASP A 48 -14.04 -11.06 2.72
C ASP A 48 -14.02 -10.08 1.54
N GLY A 49 -12.86 -9.48 1.31
CA GLY A 49 -12.57 -8.61 0.18
C GLY A 49 -12.91 -7.14 0.33
N PHE A 50 -13.61 -6.75 1.40
CA PHE A 50 -13.95 -5.36 1.66
C PHE A 50 -14.15 -5.13 3.16
N HIS A 51 -13.50 -4.11 3.71
CA HIS A 51 -13.69 -3.70 5.09
C HIS A 51 -13.77 -2.19 5.21
N GLU A 52 -14.65 -1.72 6.07
CA GLU A 52 -14.78 -0.30 6.40
C GLU A 52 -15.02 -0.17 7.90
N ILE A 53 -14.28 0.73 8.54
CA ILE A 53 -14.34 0.97 9.97
C ILE A 53 -14.43 2.47 10.18
N GLU A 54 -15.46 2.91 10.89
CA GLU A 54 -15.68 4.33 11.20
C GLU A 54 -15.10 4.68 12.57
N GLY A 55 -14.61 5.92 12.71
CA GLY A 55 -14.24 6.49 14.00
C GLY A 55 -13.05 5.83 14.71
N VAL A 56 -12.08 5.33 13.95
CA VAL A 56 -10.83 4.75 14.47
C VAL A 56 -9.89 5.86 14.90
N ASP A 57 -9.27 5.76 16.09
CA ASP A 57 -8.19 6.67 16.48
C ASP A 57 -6.92 6.33 15.70
N VAL A 58 -6.50 7.24 14.83
CA VAL A 58 -5.29 7.15 14.01
C VAL A 58 -4.41 8.33 14.38
N ASP A 59 -3.43 8.08 15.25
CA ASP A 59 -2.52 9.10 15.77
C ASP A 59 -3.24 10.29 16.45
N GLY A 60 -4.25 10.00 17.28
CA GLY A 60 -5.01 11.00 18.03
C GLY A 60 -6.09 11.72 17.23
N GLU A 61 -6.39 11.27 16.01
CA GLU A 61 -7.45 11.77 15.14
C GLU A 61 -8.48 10.67 14.90
N SER A 62 -9.77 11.01 14.97
CA SER A 62 -10.84 10.10 14.57
C SER A 62 -10.92 10.03 13.05
N ALA A 63 -10.76 8.84 12.48
CA ALA A 63 -10.74 8.63 11.04
C ALA A 63 -11.56 7.41 10.63
N ASP A 64 -12.07 7.45 9.41
CA ASP A 64 -12.72 6.33 8.75
C ASP A 64 -11.69 5.64 7.85
N LEU A 65 -11.59 4.32 7.99
CA LEU A 65 -10.65 3.48 7.27
C LEU A 65 -11.41 2.55 6.34
N ARG A 66 -10.87 2.36 5.12
CA ARG A 66 -11.41 1.37 4.18
C ARG A 66 -10.29 0.53 3.59
N LEU A 67 -10.54 -0.76 3.47
CA LEU A 67 -9.68 -1.72 2.78
C LEU A 67 -10.48 -2.42 1.69
N ASN A 68 -9.97 -2.38 0.47
CA ASN A 68 -10.52 -3.10 -0.67
C ASN A 68 -9.39 -3.53 -1.62
N TYR A 69 -9.74 -4.24 -2.70
CA TYR A 69 -8.76 -4.63 -3.72
C TYR A 69 -9.32 -4.48 -5.13
N SER A 70 -8.41 -4.48 -6.10
CA SER A 70 -8.70 -4.45 -7.52
C SER A 70 -7.74 -5.34 -8.31
N GLY A 71 -8.06 -5.65 -9.58
CA GLY A 71 -7.20 -6.47 -10.43
C GLY A 71 -6.01 -5.68 -10.97
N SER A 72 -4.80 -6.23 -10.80
CA SER A 72 -3.55 -5.52 -11.15
C SER A 72 -3.18 -5.56 -12.64
N GLY A 73 -3.71 -6.55 -13.38
CA GLY A 73 -3.22 -6.85 -14.74
C GLY A 73 -1.82 -7.46 -14.78
N ILE A 74 -1.23 -7.80 -13.63
CA ILE A 74 0.03 -8.51 -13.47
C ILE A 74 -0.29 -10.00 -13.26
N ALA A 75 0.40 -10.89 -13.95
CA ALA A 75 0.30 -12.33 -13.73
C ALA A 75 1.11 -12.76 -12.48
N PRO A 76 0.64 -13.78 -11.72
CA PRO A 76 1.43 -14.36 -10.63
C PRO A 76 2.71 -15.01 -11.15
N ARG A 77 3.72 -15.17 -10.28
CA ARG A 77 4.86 -16.03 -10.61
C ARG A 77 4.37 -17.47 -10.73
N ALA A 78 5.03 -18.27 -11.56
CA ALA A 78 4.71 -19.71 -11.67
C ALA A 78 4.90 -20.48 -10.34
N SER A 79 5.67 -19.92 -9.41
CA SER A 79 5.89 -20.47 -8.06
C SER A 79 4.84 -20.05 -7.05
N ASP A 80 4.05 -19.01 -7.33
CA ASP A 80 3.09 -18.47 -6.36
C ASP A 80 1.90 -19.44 -6.26
N PRO A 81 1.39 -19.72 -5.05
CA PRO A 81 0.26 -20.63 -4.84
C PRO A 81 -1.08 -19.95 -5.15
N ILE A 82 -1.17 -19.23 -6.27
CA ILE A 82 -2.31 -18.40 -6.66
C ILE A 82 -2.98 -19.04 -7.90
N ASP A 83 -4.22 -19.48 -7.73
CA ASP A 83 -5.05 -20.05 -8.81
C ASP A 83 -5.90 -18.94 -9.47
N ALA A 84 -5.23 -17.93 -10.01
CA ALA A 84 -5.85 -16.81 -10.72
C ALA A 84 -4.94 -16.30 -11.83
N ASP A 85 -5.54 -15.77 -12.90
CA ASP A 85 -4.79 -15.23 -14.05
C ASP A 85 -4.03 -13.95 -13.69
N THR A 86 -4.48 -13.21 -12.67
CA THR A 86 -3.90 -11.93 -12.26
C THR A 86 -3.82 -11.79 -10.75
N LEU A 87 -2.75 -11.15 -10.30
CA LEU A 87 -2.58 -10.63 -8.94
C LEU A 87 -3.55 -9.48 -8.68
N TYR A 88 -3.74 -9.15 -7.41
CA TYR A 88 -4.53 -8.00 -7.01
C TYR A 88 -3.63 -6.80 -6.66
N GLU A 89 -4.25 -5.65 -6.48
CA GLU A 89 -3.69 -4.48 -5.81
C GLU A 89 -4.60 -4.14 -4.65
N PHE A 90 -4.02 -3.74 -3.51
CA PHE A 90 -4.76 -3.51 -2.27
C PHE A 90 -4.83 -2.02 -1.97
N ASP A 91 -6.03 -1.51 -1.77
CA ASP A 91 -6.29 -0.10 -1.50
C ASP A 91 -6.58 0.08 -0.01
N PHE A 92 -5.72 0.85 0.67
CA PHE A 92 -5.99 1.36 2.02
C PHE A 92 -6.40 2.83 1.91
N HIS A 93 -7.62 3.13 2.35
CA HIS A 93 -8.16 4.47 2.42
C HIS A 93 -8.13 4.99 3.85
N PHE A 94 -7.74 6.25 3.98
CA PHE A 94 -7.84 7.04 5.20
C PHE A 94 -8.69 8.29 4.89
N ASP A 95 -9.76 8.48 5.66
CA ASP A 95 -10.58 9.69 5.65
C ASP A 95 -10.62 10.29 7.06
N GLY A 96 -9.84 11.35 7.27
CA GLY A 96 -9.67 12.02 8.55
C GLY A 96 -10.41 13.36 8.63
N GLU A 97 -10.18 14.07 9.74
CA GLU A 97 -10.76 15.37 10.00
C GLU A 97 -10.25 16.44 9.03
N GLY A 98 -11.11 17.41 8.71
CA GLY A 98 -10.70 18.56 7.89
C GLY A 98 -10.36 18.21 6.45
N GLU A 99 -11.05 17.21 5.87
CA GLU A 99 -10.83 16.75 4.49
C GLU A 99 -9.41 16.21 4.26
N ARG A 100 -8.80 15.64 5.30
CA ARG A 100 -7.50 14.94 5.20
C ARG A 100 -7.73 13.54 4.67
N LYS A 101 -7.32 13.29 3.45
CA LYS A 101 -7.58 12.02 2.77
C LYS A 101 -6.30 11.43 2.22
N ALA A 102 -6.16 10.11 2.30
CA ALA A 102 -5.12 9.39 1.60
C ALA A 102 -5.66 8.08 1.04
N ASN A 103 -5.27 7.77 -0.19
CA ASN A 103 -5.42 6.46 -0.78
C ASN A 103 -4.03 5.85 -0.99
N PHE A 104 -3.83 4.63 -0.51
CA PHE A 104 -2.58 3.88 -0.67
C PHE A 104 -2.89 2.60 -1.45
N ASN A 105 -2.56 2.60 -2.75
CA ASN A 105 -2.70 1.41 -3.58
C ASN A 105 -1.38 0.63 -3.59
N VAL A 106 -1.41 -0.58 -3.06
CA VAL A 106 -0.26 -1.46 -2.85
C VAL A 106 -0.20 -2.47 -4.00
N SER A 107 0.84 -2.36 -4.81
CA SER A 107 1.09 -3.26 -5.93
C SER A 107 2.34 -4.12 -5.69
N PRO A 108 2.32 -5.41 -6.03
CA PRO A 108 3.49 -6.27 -5.92
C PRO A 108 4.56 -5.91 -6.97
N ARG A 109 5.83 -6.08 -6.63
CA ARG A 109 6.96 -5.92 -7.57
C ARG A 109 7.95 -7.07 -7.44
N PHE A 110 8.39 -7.57 -8.57
CA PHE A 110 9.38 -8.63 -8.66
C PHE A 110 10.03 -8.69 -10.05
N GLU A 111 11.12 -9.44 -10.17
CA GLU A 111 11.77 -9.70 -11.47
C GLU A 111 10.84 -10.43 -12.46
N MET A 112 11.03 -10.17 -13.76
CA MET A 112 10.34 -10.90 -14.85
C MET A 112 8.80 -10.83 -14.80
N MET A 113 8.26 -9.72 -14.29
CA MET A 113 6.82 -9.46 -14.32
C MET A 113 6.29 -9.47 -15.75
N HIS A 114 5.07 -9.96 -15.90
CA HIS A 114 4.37 -10.01 -17.17
C HIS A 114 2.87 -9.88 -16.96
N THR A 115 2.15 -9.50 -18.01
CA THR A 115 0.70 -9.55 -18.05
C THR A 115 0.22 -11.01 -18.18
N PRO A 116 -1.08 -11.30 -17.98
CA PRO A 116 -1.64 -12.63 -18.23
C PRO A 116 -1.45 -13.13 -19.68
N SER A 117 -1.25 -12.22 -20.65
CA SER A 117 -0.95 -12.58 -22.04
C SER A 117 0.53 -12.89 -22.30
N GLY A 118 1.39 -12.76 -21.28
CA GLY A 118 2.84 -12.99 -21.36
C GLY A 118 3.66 -11.78 -21.82
N GLU A 119 3.05 -10.59 -21.94
CA GLU A 119 3.79 -9.36 -22.26
C GLU A 119 4.64 -8.94 -21.05
N SER A 120 5.94 -8.73 -21.24
CA SER A 120 6.83 -8.31 -20.16
C SER A 120 6.48 -6.91 -19.65
N LEU A 121 6.42 -6.77 -18.33
CA LEU A 121 6.17 -5.52 -17.62
C LEU A 121 7.47 -5.00 -17.00
N SER A 122 7.72 -3.70 -17.17
CA SER A 122 8.85 -3.00 -16.55
C SER A 122 8.34 -1.77 -15.82
N PHE A 123 8.77 -1.60 -14.57
CA PHE A 123 8.35 -0.54 -13.67
C PHE A 123 9.57 0.21 -13.12
N PRO A 124 9.41 1.46 -12.64
CA PRO A 124 10.50 2.19 -11.98
C PRO A 124 11.15 1.41 -10.83
N PHE A 125 10.38 0.56 -10.13
CA PHE A 125 10.89 -0.33 -9.08
C PHE A 125 12.05 -1.22 -9.55
N HIS A 126 12.03 -1.68 -10.80
CA HIS A 126 13.08 -2.55 -11.37
C HIS A 126 14.42 -1.85 -11.57
N HIS A 127 14.49 -0.54 -11.28
CA HIS A 127 15.73 0.23 -11.24
C HIS A 127 16.24 0.47 -9.81
N THR A 128 15.61 -0.16 -8.81
CA THR A 128 16.11 -0.21 -7.43
C THR A 128 17.02 -1.44 -7.24
N PRO A 129 17.85 -1.49 -6.18
CA PRO A 129 18.67 -2.65 -5.88
C PRO A 129 17.91 -3.91 -5.40
N ALA A 130 16.60 -3.82 -5.18
CA ALA A 130 15.80 -4.90 -4.62
C ALA A 130 15.17 -5.77 -5.73
N ASP A 131 15.23 -7.09 -5.58
CA ASP A 131 14.69 -8.05 -6.55
C ASP A 131 13.18 -8.28 -6.39
N SER A 132 12.64 -7.97 -5.21
CA SER A 132 11.23 -8.07 -4.85
C SER A 132 10.83 -6.92 -3.94
N GLY A 133 9.55 -6.59 -3.91
CA GLY A 133 9.05 -5.48 -3.12
C GLY A 133 7.59 -5.18 -3.34
N VAL A 134 7.21 -4.00 -2.89
CA VAL A 134 5.94 -3.37 -3.23
C VAL A 134 6.18 -1.96 -3.72
N THR A 135 5.25 -1.51 -4.55
CA THR A 135 5.10 -0.10 -4.87
C THR A 135 3.80 0.38 -4.27
N VAL A 136 3.81 1.53 -3.62
CA VAL A 136 2.61 2.17 -3.08
C VAL A 136 2.36 3.44 -3.88
N HIS A 137 1.28 3.45 -4.66
CA HIS A 137 0.75 4.69 -5.24
C HIS A 137 -0.03 5.43 -4.17
N VAL A 138 0.30 6.70 -3.97
CA VAL A 138 -0.27 7.55 -2.92
C VAL A 138 -0.94 8.75 -3.55
N GLU A 139 -2.25 8.85 -3.34
CA GLU A 139 -3.02 10.05 -3.64
C GLU A 139 -3.48 10.63 -2.30
N SER A 140 -3.07 11.86 -1.99
CA SER A 140 -3.44 12.48 -0.72
C SER A 140 -3.90 13.92 -0.86
N SER A 141 -4.71 14.36 0.09
CA SER A 141 -5.19 15.74 0.21
C SER A 141 -5.03 16.23 1.63
N ASN A 142 -4.56 17.47 1.79
CA ASN A 142 -4.36 18.16 3.06
C ASN A 142 -3.45 17.40 4.06
N ILE A 143 -2.55 16.54 3.58
CA ILE A 143 -1.60 15.76 4.39
C ILE A 143 -0.17 16.13 3.98
N ALA A 144 0.69 16.32 4.98
CA ALA A 144 2.11 16.62 4.76
C ALA A 144 2.83 15.41 4.14
N VAL A 145 3.74 15.66 3.19
CA VAL A 145 4.39 14.61 2.39
C VAL A 145 5.18 13.62 3.25
N ASP A 146 5.87 14.13 4.26
CA ASP A 146 6.69 13.37 5.20
C ASP A 146 5.86 12.44 6.11
N ARG A 147 4.55 12.67 6.21
CA ARG A 147 3.62 11.86 7.00
C ARG A 147 3.06 10.65 6.25
N LEU A 148 3.14 10.63 4.92
CA LEU A 148 2.51 9.58 4.10
C LEU A 148 3.07 8.17 4.37
N PRO A 149 4.40 7.97 4.52
CA PRO A 149 4.93 6.65 4.85
C PRO A 149 4.44 6.13 6.21
N GLU A 150 4.39 7.01 7.22
CA GLU A 150 3.90 6.66 8.56
C GLU A 150 2.40 6.34 8.55
N LEU A 151 1.62 7.18 7.85
CA LEU A 151 0.18 7.02 7.75
C LEU A 151 -0.22 5.74 7.01
N ALA A 152 0.52 5.34 5.97
CA ALA A 152 0.31 4.08 5.28
C ALA A 152 0.44 2.89 6.25
N CYS A 153 1.50 2.89 7.06
CA CYS A 153 1.73 1.85 8.06
C CYS A 153 0.65 1.83 9.15
N ILE A 154 0.31 2.98 9.73
CA ILE A 154 -0.67 3.05 10.82
C ILE A 154 -2.05 2.64 10.30
N THR A 155 -2.45 3.07 9.10
CA THR A 155 -3.74 2.71 8.50
C THR A 155 -3.87 1.19 8.33
N ALA A 156 -2.83 0.54 7.80
CA ALA A 156 -2.81 -0.92 7.66
C ALA A 156 -2.88 -1.63 9.02
N ILE A 157 -2.10 -1.18 10.00
CA ILE A 157 -2.06 -1.75 11.35
C ILE A 157 -3.41 -1.58 12.09
N SER A 158 -4.02 -0.41 12.00
CA SER A 158 -5.32 -0.12 12.64
C SER A 158 -6.44 -0.98 12.05
N THR A 159 -6.39 -1.24 10.75
CA THR A 159 -7.32 -2.18 10.09
C THR A 159 -7.20 -3.59 10.69
N VAL A 160 -5.97 -4.09 10.89
CA VAL A 160 -5.73 -5.42 11.52
C VAL A 160 -6.23 -5.49 12.96
N HIS A 161 -6.02 -4.44 13.77
CA HIS A 161 -6.42 -4.47 15.17
C HIS A 161 -7.95 -4.43 15.34
N SER A 162 -8.66 -3.83 14.39
CA SER A 162 -10.12 -3.78 14.40
C SER A 162 -10.76 -5.13 14.04
N THR A 163 -10.13 -5.97 13.22
CA THR A 163 -10.66 -7.30 12.87
C THR A 163 -10.43 -8.34 13.97
N ALA A 164 -9.49 -8.09 14.90
CA ALA A 164 -9.15 -9.01 15.98
C ALA A 164 -10.07 -8.92 17.23
N GLY A 165 -11.13 -8.10 17.20
CA GLY A 165 -12.09 -7.89 18.30
C GLY A 165 -13.47 -8.48 18.02
#